data_AF-A0AAQ1PFY7-F1
#
_entry.id   AF-A0AAQ1PFY7-F1
#
_cell.length_a   1.000
_cell.length_b   1.000
_cell.length_c   1.000
_cell.angle_alpha   90.00
_cell.angle_beta   90.00
_cell.angle_gamma   90.00
#
_symmetry.space_group_name_H-M   'P 1'
#
loop_
_entity.id
_entity.type
_entity.pdbx_description
1 polymer ?
#
loop_
_entity_poly.entity_id
_entity_poly.type
_entity_poly.pdbx_seq_one_letter_code
_entity_poly.pdbx_strand_id
1 'polypeptide(L)'
;MGPVDRKRRAQRYRQEPQLPRHFRAVLAQPGGGRRQQHLPGAGHAQLRQGRTKPGGAGWPRLAGLRVPPDRRIRRRRLMKHAFETLVGDLSAALQAGEQFTLGYSAEQSQFVRFNHAKVRQAGEVSQASAQLRLIRDGRQAEQQVTLSGDAQLDRRRLADALEQLRQTLPLLAVDPYLRLDESAWHSHRQQEQPLPELSDVLTLLEREAGDLDLVGIYAAGPICRGFASSFGAFGWHQANSFNFDWSLFHENGEAVKANYAGQVWSADDFTARRRQAREQLCFLGRPAVTLKPGSYRAYLAPAAVDEIAGMLCWGGFSAQALATGNSALQRLYNGDARLSPLVSFT
;
A
#
# COMPACT_ATOMS: atom_id res chain seq x y z
N MET A 1 37.42 33.30 -4.03
CA MET A 1 38.76 33.68 -3.52
C MET A 1 38.65 33.90 -2.02
N GLY A 2 39.51 33.25 -1.22
CA GLY A 2 39.49 33.25 0.26
C GLY A 2 38.96 31.93 0.86
N PRO A 3 39.54 31.41 1.96
CA PRO A 3 40.46 30.28 1.83
C PRO A 3 39.94 28.93 2.34
N VAL A 4 40.59 27.91 1.78
CA VAL A 4 40.46 26.47 1.99
C VAL A 4 41.07 26.08 3.33
N ASP A 5 40.30 25.38 4.18
CA ASP A 5 40.84 24.68 5.33
C ASP A 5 40.81 23.16 5.09
N ARG A 6 42.00 22.57 4.98
CA ARG A 6 42.24 21.14 4.74
C ARG A 6 42.70 20.52 6.05
N LYS A 7 42.15 19.33 6.34
CA LYS A 7 42.59 18.27 7.28
C LYS A 7 41.84 18.20 8.62
N ARG A 8 40.78 17.38 8.65
CA ARG A 8 40.48 16.53 9.83
C ARG A 8 40.51 15.06 9.42
N ARG A 9 41.41 14.30 10.03
CA ARG A 9 41.49 12.84 9.95
C ARG A 9 40.26 12.25 10.65
N ALA A 10 39.58 11.31 9.99
CA ALA A 10 38.51 10.54 10.60
C ALA A 10 39.11 9.54 11.63
N GLN A 11 38.84 9.77 12.91
CA GLN A 11 39.11 8.80 13.97
C GLN A 11 38.09 7.66 13.90
N ARG A 12 38.59 6.42 13.97
CA ARG A 12 37.77 5.20 14.10
C ARG A 12 36.98 5.25 15.41
N TYR A 13 35.66 5.34 15.33
CA TYR A 13 34.78 5.19 16.49
C TYR A 13 34.30 3.75 16.61
N ARG A 14 34.93 2.97 17.50
CA ARG A 14 34.35 1.78 18.13
C ARG A 14 34.07 2.21 19.57
N GLN A 15 32.84 2.62 19.88
CA GLN A 15 32.37 2.79 21.25
C GLN A 15 31.01 2.11 21.36
N GLU A 16 30.95 1.05 22.16
CA GLU A 16 29.71 0.44 22.63
C GLU A 16 28.98 1.46 23.51
N PRO A 17 27.65 1.64 23.36
CA PRO A 17 26.91 2.56 24.22
C PRO A 17 26.79 1.99 25.63
N GLN A 18 27.55 2.56 26.58
CA GLN A 18 27.33 2.35 28.01
C GLN A 18 26.13 3.20 28.46
N LEU A 19 25.03 2.53 28.83
CA LEU A 19 23.91 3.19 29.49
C LEU A 19 24.27 3.49 30.97
N PRO A 20 24.01 4.72 31.47
CA PRO A 20 24.20 5.08 32.87
C PRO A 20 23.33 4.25 33.82
N ARG A 21 23.88 3.89 34.98
CA ARG A 21 23.35 2.90 35.95
C ARG A 21 22.05 3.29 36.68
N HIS A 22 21.30 4.29 36.24
CA HIS A 22 20.09 4.79 36.94
C HIS A 22 18.77 4.39 36.27
N PHE A 23 18.78 3.67 35.14
CA PHE A 23 17.56 3.29 34.41
C PHE A 23 17.12 1.81 34.57
N ARG A 24 17.72 1.05 35.51
CA ARG A 24 17.39 -0.37 35.73
C ARG A 24 16.12 -0.63 36.56
N ALA A 25 15.47 0.40 37.10
CA ALA A 25 14.32 0.24 37.99
C ALA A 25 12.93 0.32 37.32
N VAL A 26 12.83 0.59 36.01
CA VAL A 26 11.53 0.74 35.32
C VAL A 26 11.12 -0.50 34.49
N LEU A 27 11.90 -1.59 34.54
CA LEU A 27 11.60 -2.83 33.79
C LEU A 27 11.51 -4.10 34.68
N ALA A 28 11.36 -3.95 35.99
CA ALA A 28 11.12 -5.09 36.88
C ALA A 28 9.61 -5.34 37.00
N GLN A 29 9.06 -6.28 36.22
CA GLN A 29 7.78 -6.90 36.54
C GLN A 29 7.99 -8.03 37.56
N PRO A 30 7.17 -8.12 38.63
CA PRO A 30 7.27 -9.16 39.63
C PRO A 30 6.70 -10.48 39.11
N GLY A 31 7.39 -11.59 39.40
CA GLY A 31 6.94 -12.94 39.10
C GLY A 31 6.05 -13.51 40.21
N GLY A 32 5.11 -14.37 39.78
CA GLY A 32 4.64 -15.52 40.56
C GLY A 32 3.21 -15.48 41.11
N GLY A 33 2.31 -16.24 40.49
CA GLY A 33 1.32 -17.05 41.22
C GLY A 33 -0.17 -16.83 40.94
N ARG A 34 -0.75 -17.65 40.05
CA ARG A 34 -1.91 -18.56 40.27
C ARG A 34 -2.62 -18.86 38.94
N ARG A 35 -2.78 -20.16 38.65
CA ARG A 35 -3.53 -20.71 37.50
C ARG A 35 -5.03 -20.47 37.70
N GLN A 36 -5.70 -19.98 36.65
CA GLN A 36 -7.14 -20.18 36.45
C GLN A 36 -7.37 -20.98 35.17
N GLN A 37 -8.33 -21.88 35.24
CA GLN A 37 -8.69 -22.90 34.26
C GLN A 37 -9.38 -22.25 33.05
N HIS A 38 -8.96 -22.61 31.83
CA HIS A 38 -9.64 -22.22 30.59
C HIS A 38 -10.77 -23.20 30.25
N LEU A 39 -11.96 -22.64 29.98
CA LEU A 39 -13.06 -23.31 29.26
C LEU A 39 -12.69 -23.51 27.77
N PRO A 40 -13.17 -24.58 27.11
CA PRO A 40 -12.75 -24.93 25.75
C PRO A 40 -13.45 -24.05 24.70
N GLY A 41 -12.68 -23.21 24.01
CA GLY A 41 -13.11 -22.42 22.84
C GLY A 41 -12.50 -22.96 21.55
N ALA A 42 -13.24 -22.83 20.45
CA ALA A 42 -13.04 -23.42 19.13
C ALA A 42 -11.58 -23.37 18.61
N GLY A 43 -11.13 -24.52 18.10
CA GLY A 43 -9.77 -24.72 17.59
C GLY A 43 -9.45 -23.90 16.35
N HIS A 44 -8.61 -22.88 16.52
CA HIS A 44 -7.80 -22.31 15.46
C HIS A 44 -6.36 -22.83 15.59
N ALA A 45 -5.82 -23.39 14.51
CA ALA A 45 -4.46 -23.91 14.44
C ALA A 45 -3.44 -22.76 14.56
N GLN A 46 -2.96 -22.49 15.78
CA GLN A 46 -1.77 -21.68 16.01
C GLN A 46 -0.53 -22.52 15.63
N LEU A 47 0.11 -22.18 14.50
CA LEU A 47 1.43 -22.71 14.17
C LEU A 47 2.48 -22.10 15.11
N ARG A 48 2.87 -22.87 16.13
CA ARG A 48 4.03 -22.56 16.98
C ARG A 48 5.31 -22.71 16.15
N GLN A 49 6.11 -21.65 16.06
CA GLN A 49 7.48 -21.73 15.56
C GLN A 49 8.35 -22.49 16.59
N GLY A 50 8.79 -23.70 16.23
CA GLY A 50 9.79 -24.44 17.00
C GLY A 50 11.20 -23.90 16.74
N ARG A 51 12.05 -23.90 17.78
CA ARG A 51 13.47 -23.56 17.68
C ARG A 51 14.21 -24.51 16.74
N THR A 52 14.97 -23.97 15.80
CA THR A 52 15.91 -24.70 14.93
C THR A 52 17.16 -25.10 15.73
N LYS A 53 17.50 -26.40 15.72
CA LYS A 53 18.84 -26.91 16.07
C LYS A 53 19.63 -27.16 14.77
N PRO A 54 20.96 -26.95 14.75
CA PRO A 54 21.77 -27.17 13.55
C PRO A 54 22.08 -28.67 13.37
N GLY A 55 21.94 -29.18 12.15
CA GLY A 55 22.41 -30.50 11.75
C GLY A 55 21.30 -31.45 11.31
N GLY A 56 21.08 -31.55 10.00
CA GLY A 56 20.24 -32.55 9.36
C GLY A 56 19.70 -32.08 8.02
N ALA A 57 20.15 -32.70 6.92
CA ALA A 57 19.64 -32.46 5.57
C ALA A 57 18.19 -32.99 5.46
N GLY A 58 17.23 -32.16 5.87
CA GLY A 58 15.80 -32.41 5.68
C GLY A 58 15.38 -31.90 4.31
N TRP A 59 14.95 -32.81 3.44
CA TRP A 59 14.29 -32.47 2.18
C TRP A 59 13.10 -31.54 2.43
N PRO A 60 12.82 -30.56 1.55
CA PRO A 60 11.70 -29.66 1.75
C PRO A 60 10.39 -30.47 1.74
N ARG A 61 9.61 -30.37 2.81
CA ARG A 61 8.24 -30.87 2.85
C ARG A 61 7.42 -29.99 1.90
N LEU A 62 7.16 -30.49 0.69
CA LEU A 62 6.17 -29.93 -0.22
C LEU A 62 4.78 -30.18 0.36
N ALA A 63 4.32 -29.30 1.26
CA ALA A 63 2.90 -29.15 1.48
C ALA A 63 2.34 -28.51 0.21
N GLY A 64 1.68 -29.31 -0.64
CA GLY A 64 0.91 -28.79 -1.77
C GLY A 64 -0.15 -27.83 -1.23
N LEU A 65 0.16 -26.53 -1.24
CA LEU A 65 -0.78 -25.48 -0.90
C LEU A 65 -1.87 -25.50 -1.97
N ARG A 66 -3.07 -25.96 -1.60
CA ARG A 66 -4.23 -25.88 -2.49
C ARG A 66 -4.53 -24.41 -2.75
N VAL A 67 -4.44 -24.00 -4.01
CA VAL A 67 -4.96 -22.72 -4.49
C VAL A 67 -6.48 -22.86 -4.56
N PRO A 68 -7.26 -22.07 -3.80
CA PRO A 68 -8.71 -22.15 -3.87
C PRO A 68 -9.21 -21.73 -5.27
N PRO A 69 -10.23 -22.41 -5.82
CA PRO A 69 -10.85 -22.00 -7.08
C PRO A 69 -11.61 -20.68 -6.92
N ASP A 70 -11.61 -19.90 -7.99
CA ASP A 70 -12.10 -18.54 -8.05
C ASP A 70 -13.64 -18.41 -7.96
N ARG A 71 -14.14 -17.49 -7.13
CA ARG A 71 -15.58 -17.16 -6.99
C ARG A 71 -15.84 -15.65 -7.19
N ARG A 72 -15.17 -15.02 -8.17
CA ARG A 72 -15.13 -13.55 -8.34
C ARG A 72 -16.42 -12.87 -8.82
N ILE A 73 -17.25 -13.49 -9.65
CA ILE A 73 -18.38 -12.78 -10.32
C ILE A 73 -19.53 -12.41 -9.36
N ARG A 74 -19.94 -13.29 -8.44
CA ARG A 74 -21.04 -13.00 -7.49
C ARG A 74 -20.67 -11.97 -6.42
N ARG A 75 -19.38 -11.77 -6.14
CA ARG A 75 -18.91 -10.91 -5.02
C ARG A 75 -18.81 -9.42 -5.37
N ARG A 76 -18.69 -9.05 -6.64
CA ARG A 76 -18.56 -7.64 -7.09
C ARG A 76 -19.82 -6.80 -6.83
N ARG A 77 -20.99 -7.34 -7.16
CA ARG A 77 -22.28 -6.67 -6.91
C ARG A 77 -22.56 -6.46 -5.41
N LEU A 78 -21.96 -7.27 -4.54
CA LEU A 78 -22.16 -7.18 -3.10
C LEU A 78 -21.49 -5.94 -2.49
N MET A 79 -20.31 -5.51 -2.98
CA MET A 79 -19.60 -4.36 -2.42
C MET A 79 -20.30 -3.02 -2.70
N LYS A 80 -20.76 -2.83 -3.95
CA LYS A 80 -21.54 -1.64 -4.32
C LYS A 80 -22.84 -1.57 -3.52
N HIS A 81 -23.55 -2.69 -3.44
CA HIS A 81 -24.81 -2.75 -2.71
C HIS A 81 -24.62 -2.53 -1.20
N ALA A 82 -23.54 -3.05 -0.61
CA ALA A 82 -23.18 -2.76 0.76
C ALA A 82 -22.92 -1.26 0.96
N PHE A 83 -22.18 -0.62 0.06
CA PHE A 83 -21.95 0.82 0.11
C PHE A 83 -23.26 1.63 0.00
N GLU A 84 -24.13 1.31 -0.97
CA GLU A 84 -25.44 1.96 -1.13
C GLU A 84 -26.32 1.82 0.12
N THR A 85 -26.27 0.65 0.77
CA THR A 85 -27.00 0.40 2.01
C THR A 85 -26.48 1.27 3.15
N LEU A 86 -25.15 1.39 3.31
CA LEU A 86 -24.53 2.25 4.31
C LEU A 86 -24.88 3.73 4.07
N VAL A 87 -24.90 4.17 2.81
CA VAL A 87 -25.33 5.53 2.43
C VAL A 87 -26.80 5.75 2.81
N GLY A 88 -27.69 4.82 2.45
CA GLY A 88 -29.10 4.90 2.80
C GLY A 88 -29.36 4.95 4.30
N ASP A 89 -28.65 4.12 5.07
CA ASP A 89 -28.74 4.09 6.53
C ASP A 89 -28.28 5.42 7.17
N LEU A 90 -27.20 6.03 6.65
CA LEU A 90 -26.77 7.36 7.11
C LEU A 90 -27.74 8.47 6.73
N SER A 91 -28.22 8.48 5.48
CA SER A 91 -29.19 9.47 5.02
C SER A 91 -30.47 9.44 5.86
N ALA A 92 -30.92 8.24 6.27
CA ALA A 92 -32.09 8.09 7.14
C ALA A 92 -31.83 8.50 8.60
N ALA A 93 -30.57 8.41 9.07
CA ALA A 93 -30.19 8.72 10.44
C ALA A 93 -29.80 10.20 10.67
N LEU A 94 -29.71 10.99 9.60
CA LEU A 94 -29.26 12.38 9.64
C LEU A 94 -30.29 13.29 10.34
N GLN A 95 -29.82 14.14 11.26
CA GLN A 95 -30.67 15.15 11.91
C GLN A 95 -30.72 16.44 11.12
N ALA A 96 -31.71 17.29 11.39
CA ALA A 96 -31.81 18.60 10.77
C ALA A 96 -30.55 19.45 11.02
N GLY A 97 -30.01 20.04 9.95
CA GLY A 97 -28.79 20.84 9.98
C GLY A 97 -27.49 20.03 9.95
N GLU A 98 -27.56 18.70 9.97
CA GLU A 98 -26.40 17.84 9.74
C GLU A 98 -26.18 17.57 8.25
N GLN A 99 -24.92 17.44 7.88
CA GLN A 99 -24.44 17.09 6.56
C GLN A 99 -23.37 16.02 6.70
N PHE A 100 -23.21 15.15 5.70
CA PHE A 100 -22.15 14.15 5.73
C PHE A 100 -21.44 13.99 4.40
N THR A 101 -20.20 13.50 4.46
CA THR A 101 -19.57 12.80 3.36
C THR A 101 -19.15 11.41 3.81
N LEU A 102 -19.27 10.43 2.92
CA LEU A 102 -18.90 9.05 3.15
C LEU A 102 -17.95 8.59 2.05
N GLY A 103 -16.69 8.42 2.39
CA GLY A 103 -15.72 7.71 1.56
C GLY A 103 -15.80 6.21 1.82
N TYR A 104 -15.68 5.39 0.78
CA TYR A 104 -15.63 3.93 0.89
C TYR A 104 -14.41 3.38 0.15
N SER A 105 -13.74 2.42 0.77
CA SER A 105 -12.58 1.71 0.26
C SER A 105 -12.81 0.23 0.45
N ALA A 106 -12.70 -0.57 -0.59
CA ALA A 106 -12.71 -2.01 -0.44
C ALA A 106 -11.80 -2.70 -1.45
N GLU A 107 -11.30 -3.87 -1.09
CA GLU A 107 -10.63 -4.77 -2.02
C GLU A 107 -11.00 -6.22 -1.77
N GLN A 108 -10.96 -7.00 -2.85
CA GLN A 108 -10.95 -8.45 -2.81
C GLN A 108 -9.83 -8.93 -3.72
N SER A 109 -8.67 -9.19 -3.14
CA SER A 109 -7.45 -9.47 -3.89
C SER A 109 -6.90 -10.84 -3.53
N GLN A 110 -6.40 -11.56 -4.51
CA GLN A 110 -5.54 -12.71 -4.26
C GLN A 110 -4.12 -12.23 -4.01
N PHE A 111 -3.39 -12.97 -3.19
CA PHE A 111 -2.04 -12.65 -2.79
C PHE A 111 -1.20 -13.92 -2.81
N VAL A 112 -0.13 -13.93 -3.61
CA VAL A 112 0.77 -15.07 -3.76
C VAL A 112 2.21 -14.62 -3.61
N ARG A 113 2.96 -15.29 -2.73
CA ARG A 113 4.41 -15.12 -2.59
C ARG A 113 5.13 -16.28 -3.26
N PHE A 114 6.20 -15.95 -3.95
CA PHE A 114 7.05 -16.88 -4.67
C PHE A 114 8.43 -16.95 -4.03
N ASN A 115 9.01 -18.14 -4.02
CA ASN A 115 10.41 -18.36 -3.72
C ASN A 115 10.96 -19.44 -4.66
N HIS A 116 12.12 -19.21 -5.26
CA HIS A 116 12.67 -20.06 -6.33
C HIS A 116 11.62 -20.35 -7.42
N ALA A 117 10.91 -19.30 -7.84
CA ALA A 117 9.79 -19.35 -8.79
C ALA A 117 8.61 -20.27 -8.41
N LYS A 118 8.57 -20.80 -7.20
CA LYS A 118 7.50 -21.67 -6.70
C LYS A 118 6.64 -20.95 -5.67
N VAL A 119 5.36 -21.32 -5.62
CA VAL A 119 4.42 -20.78 -4.63
C VAL A 119 4.88 -21.17 -3.23
N ARG A 120 5.16 -20.16 -2.41
CA ARG A 120 5.51 -20.29 -0.99
C ARG A 120 4.31 -20.03 -0.08
N GLN A 121 3.45 -19.11 -0.48
CA GLN A 121 2.27 -18.70 0.26
C GLN A 121 1.22 -18.22 -0.73
N ALA A 122 -0.03 -18.62 -0.55
CA ALA A 122 -1.18 -18.10 -1.28
C ALA A 122 -2.29 -17.75 -0.28
N GLY A 123 -3.03 -16.69 -0.55
CA GLY A 123 -4.13 -16.25 0.28
C GLY A 123 -5.04 -15.26 -0.45
N GLU A 124 -6.12 -14.88 0.22
CA GLU A 124 -7.04 -13.84 -0.21
C GLU A 124 -7.05 -12.73 0.82
N VAL A 125 -7.13 -11.49 0.35
CA VAL A 125 -7.40 -10.31 1.16
C VAL A 125 -8.81 -9.84 0.82
N SER A 126 -9.62 -9.70 1.87
CA SER A 126 -10.95 -9.09 1.80
C SER A 126 -10.99 -8.05 2.90
N GLN A 127 -11.07 -6.78 2.51
CA GLN A 127 -11.14 -5.68 3.47
C GLN A 127 -12.00 -4.56 2.91
N ALA A 128 -12.69 -3.89 3.83
CA ALA A 128 -13.46 -2.70 3.52
C ALA A 128 -13.37 -1.71 4.68
N SER A 129 -13.42 -0.42 4.36
CA SER A 129 -13.48 0.66 5.35
C SER A 129 -14.30 1.82 4.80
N ALA A 130 -15.02 2.50 5.69
CA ALA A 130 -15.68 3.76 5.41
C ALA A 130 -14.99 4.91 6.16
N GLN A 131 -14.89 6.07 5.54
CA GLN A 131 -14.50 7.32 6.19
C GLN A 131 -15.74 8.21 6.24
N LEU A 132 -16.34 8.30 7.42
CA LEU A 132 -17.50 9.15 7.67
C LEU A 132 -17.02 10.50 8.16
N ARG A 133 -17.43 11.57 7.48
CA ARG A 133 -17.29 12.94 7.96
C ARG A 133 -18.67 13.50 8.27
N LEU A 134 -18.84 14.06 9.46
CA LEU A 134 -20.04 14.80 9.85
C LEU A 134 -19.71 16.29 9.85
N ILE A 135 -20.62 17.09 9.29
CA ILE A 135 -20.54 18.54 9.25
C ILE A 135 -21.84 19.12 9.81
N ARG A 136 -21.72 20.17 10.65
CA ARG A 136 -22.84 20.97 11.13
C ARG A 136 -22.34 22.30 11.68
N ASP A 137 -23.08 23.38 11.41
CA ASP A 137 -22.82 24.73 11.95
C ASP A 137 -21.37 25.21 11.74
N GLY A 138 -20.79 24.92 10.58
CA GLY A 138 -19.41 25.30 10.23
C GLY A 138 -18.32 24.46 10.91
N ARG A 139 -18.68 23.34 11.54
CA ARG A 139 -17.77 22.42 12.22
C ARG A 139 -17.75 21.08 11.52
N GLN A 140 -16.61 20.42 11.52
CA GLN A 140 -16.47 19.09 10.93
C GLN A 140 -15.61 18.16 11.79
N ALA A 141 -15.95 16.89 11.77
CA ALA A 141 -15.16 15.82 12.35
C ALA A 141 -15.26 14.59 11.44
N GLU A 142 -14.23 13.74 11.45
CA GLU A 142 -14.23 12.51 10.68
C GLU A 142 -13.80 11.31 11.51
N GLN A 143 -14.31 10.15 11.12
CA GLN A 143 -13.99 8.87 11.73
C GLN A 143 -13.87 7.79 10.65
N GLN A 144 -12.84 6.97 10.78
CA GLN A 144 -12.66 5.79 9.95
C GLN A 144 -13.27 4.56 10.63
N VAL A 145 -14.11 3.83 9.88
CA VAL A 145 -14.82 2.64 10.33
C VAL A 145 -14.34 1.44 9.52
N THR A 146 -13.80 0.43 10.18
CA THR A 146 -13.50 -0.87 9.53
C THR A 146 -14.78 -1.67 9.34
N LEU A 147 -15.02 -2.12 8.12
CA LEU A 147 -16.19 -2.89 7.73
C LEU A 147 -15.84 -4.38 7.67
N SER A 148 -16.75 -5.19 8.17
CA SER A 148 -16.61 -6.64 8.30
C SER A 148 -17.20 -7.40 7.12
N GLY A 149 -18.09 -6.76 6.35
CA GLY A 149 -18.92 -7.41 5.33
C GLY A 149 -20.22 -8.01 5.88
N ASP A 150 -20.43 -7.99 7.20
CA ASP A 150 -21.73 -8.27 7.82
C ASP A 150 -22.56 -6.99 7.90
N ALA A 151 -23.69 -6.97 7.18
CA ALA A 151 -24.50 -5.77 7.04
C ALA A 151 -25.05 -5.24 8.38
N GLN A 152 -25.40 -6.12 9.32
CA GLN A 152 -25.95 -5.69 10.61
C GLN A 152 -24.86 -5.10 11.51
N LEU A 153 -23.69 -5.74 11.55
CA LEU A 153 -22.55 -5.26 12.31
C LEU A 153 -22.02 -3.95 11.73
N ASP A 154 -21.91 -3.85 10.42
CA ASP A 154 -21.39 -2.66 9.73
C ASP A 154 -22.33 -1.46 9.90
N ARG A 155 -23.65 -1.69 9.83
CA ARG A 155 -24.65 -0.66 10.17
C ARG A 155 -24.50 -0.15 11.60
N ARG A 156 -24.35 -1.06 12.58
CA ARG A 156 -24.17 -0.67 13.99
C ARG A 156 -22.89 0.16 14.17
N ARG A 157 -21.77 -0.30 13.61
CA ARG A 157 -20.50 0.42 13.67
C ARG A 157 -20.58 1.82 13.07
N LEU A 158 -21.31 1.96 11.96
CA LEU A 158 -21.49 3.25 11.31
C LEU A 158 -22.40 4.19 12.13
N ALA A 159 -23.46 3.65 12.74
CA ALA A 159 -24.32 4.40 13.65
C ALA A 159 -23.56 4.86 14.92
N ASP A 160 -22.75 3.98 15.51
CA ASP A 160 -21.91 4.32 16.67
C ASP A 160 -20.91 5.42 16.32
N ALA A 161 -20.27 5.36 15.14
CA ALA A 161 -19.37 6.40 14.65
C ALA A 161 -20.10 7.74 14.45
N LEU A 162 -21.30 7.73 13.86
CA LEU A 162 -22.11 8.94 13.71
C LEU A 162 -22.43 9.58 15.07
N GLU A 163 -22.80 8.78 16.07
CA GLU A 163 -23.10 9.26 17.42
C GLU A 163 -21.85 9.83 18.13
N GLN A 164 -20.70 9.18 17.98
CA GLN A 164 -19.43 9.70 18.49
C GLN A 164 -19.05 11.04 17.83
N LEU A 165 -19.27 11.18 16.53
CA LEU A 165 -19.04 12.43 15.81
C LEU A 165 -19.96 13.55 16.32
N ARG A 166 -21.24 13.26 16.59
CA ARG A 166 -22.18 14.22 17.19
C ARG A 166 -21.76 14.71 18.56
N GLN A 167 -21.21 13.83 19.39
CA GLN A 167 -20.68 14.20 20.72
C GLN A 167 -19.40 15.04 20.60
N THR A 168 -18.59 14.78 19.57
CA THR A 168 -17.32 15.46 19.34
C THR A 168 -17.50 16.86 18.75
N LEU A 169 -18.40 17.02 17.78
CA LEU A 169 -18.54 18.24 16.98
C LEU A 169 -18.72 19.54 17.80
N PRO A 170 -19.54 19.58 18.87
CA PRO A 170 -19.72 20.79 19.68
C PRO A 170 -18.43 21.27 20.36
N LEU A 171 -17.47 20.37 20.58
CA LEU A 171 -16.19 20.66 21.23
C LEU A 171 -15.20 21.38 20.30
N LEU A 172 -15.48 21.47 19.00
CA LEU A 172 -14.43 21.68 17.99
C LEU A 172 -14.11 23.09 17.48
N ALA A 173 -14.68 24.22 17.89
CA ALA A 173 -14.53 25.48 17.13
C ALA A 173 -14.96 25.40 15.65
N VAL A 174 -15.32 26.56 15.09
CA VAL A 174 -15.75 26.68 13.69
C VAL A 174 -14.53 26.64 12.79
N ASP A 175 -14.61 25.90 11.68
CA ASP A 175 -13.54 25.81 10.69
C ASP A 175 -13.71 26.91 9.62
N PRO A 176 -12.84 27.94 9.61
CA PRO A 176 -12.94 29.04 8.64
C PRO A 176 -12.57 28.63 7.20
N TYR A 177 -11.96 27.47 7.02
CA TYR A 177 -11.53 26.94 5.72
C TYR A 177 -12.45 25.83 5.20
N LEU A 178 -13.53 25.52 5.92
CA LEU A 178 -14.53 24.55 5.48
C LEU A 178 -15.20 25.03 4.18
N ARG A 179 -14.80 24.41 3.07
CA ARG A 179 -15.39 24.56 1.75
C ARG A 179 -15.82 23.18 1.28
N LEU A 180 -17.14 22.97 1.21
CA LEU A 180 -17.72 21.74 0.72
C LEU A 180 -18.14 21.92 -0.74
N ASP A 181 -17.99 20.85 -1.51
CA ASP A 181 -18.70 20.73 -2.78
C ASP A 181 -20.13 20.26 -2.48
N GLU A 182 -21.07 21.19 -2.64
CA GLU A 182 -22.49 20.98 -2.40
C GLU A 182 -23.23 20.55 -3.68
N SER A 183 -22.51 20.28 -4.78
CA SER A 183 -23.13 19.88 -6.03
C SER A 183 -23.64 18.44 -5.98
N ALA A 184 -24.85 18.23 -6.49
CA ALA A 184 -25.38 16.91 -6.76
C ALA A 184 -24.80 16.40 -8.08
N TRP A 185 -24.14 15.26 -8.05
CA TRP A 185 -23.61 14.60 -9.23
C TRP A 185 -23.65 13.09 -9.06
N HIS A 186 -23.68 12.38 -10.20
CA HIS A 186 -23.62 10.94 -10.21
C HIS A 186 -22.53 10.47 -11.16
N SER A 187 -21.59 9.67 -10.65
CA SER A 187 -20.51 9.09 -11.45
C SER A 187 -20.39 7.60 -11.19
N HIS A 188 -20.39 6.83 -12.27
CA HIS A 188 -20.26 5.39 -12.19
C HIS A 188 -19.23 4.91 -13.20
N ARG A 189 -18.18 4.24 -12.71
CA ARG A 189 -17.17 3.59 -13.53
C ARG A 189 -16.91 2.20 -12.98
N GLN A 190 -17.13 1.19 -13.81
CA GLN A 190 -16.89 -0.19 -13.44
C GLN A 190 -16.13 -0.89 -14.56
N GLN A 191 -14.97 -1.44 -14.24
CA GLN A 191 -14.23 -2.28 -15.16
C GLN A 191 -14.83 -3.69 -15.13
N GLU A 192 -15.34 -4.12 -16.29
CA GLU A 192 -15.95 -5.44 -16.44
C GLU A 192 -14.92 -6.53 -16.72
N GLN A 193 -13.92 -6.21 -17.55
CA GLN A 193 -12.91 -7.16 -18.01
C GLN A 193 -12.24 -7.87 -16.81
N PRO A 194 -12.36 -9.20 -16.71
CA PRO A 194 -11.74 -9.94 -15.63
C PRO A 194 -10.23 -10.00 -15.82
N LEU A 195 -9.52 -10.13 -14.71
CA LEU A 195 -8.13 -10.57 -14.73
C LEU A 195 -8.10 -12.07 -15.06
N PRO A 196 -6.99 -12.59 -15.61
CA PRO A 196 -6.82 -14.02 -15.82
C PRO A 196 -7.02 -14.79 -14.52
N GLU A 197 -7.43 -16.04 -14.63
CA GLU A 197 -7.48 -16.95 -13.51
C GLU A 197 -6.08 -17.13 -12.93
N LEU A 198 -6.00 -17.26 -11.60
CA LEU A 198 -4.71 -17.40 -10.93
C LEU A 198 -3.95 -18.64 -11.41
N SER A 199 -4.67 -19.73 -11.72
CA SER A 199 -4.09 -20.95 -12.30
C SER A 199 -3.35 -20.67 -13.60
N ASP A 200 -3.89 -19.80 -14.46
CA ASP A 200 -3.29 -19.50 -15.76
C ASP A 200 -2.01 -18.67 -15.60
N VAL A 201 -2.04 -17.70 -14.68
CA VAL A 201 -0.86 -16.91 -14.30
C VAL A 201 0.22 -17.80 -13.71
N LEU A 202 -0.14 -18.72 -12.81
CA LEU A 202 0.81 -19.65 -12.20
C LEU A 202 1.41 -20.63 -13.22
N THR A 203 0.59 -21.14 -14.14
CA THR A 203 1.04 -22.03 -15.22
C THR A 203 2.03 -21.32 -16.12
N LEU A 204 1.76 -20.06 -16.48
CA LEU A 204 2.67 -19.24 -17.25
C LEU A 204 3.98 -18.98 -16.48
N LEU A 205 3.89 -18.64 -15.20
CA LEU A 205 5.06 -18.41 -14.34
C LEU A 205 5.94 -19.66 -14.24
N GLU A 206 5.35 -20.83 -14.05
CA GLU A 206 6.06 -22.10 -13.96
C GLU A 206 6.75 -22.45 -15.29
N ARG A 207 6.04 -22.28 -16.41
CA ARG A 207 6.62 -22.47 -17.75
C ARG A 207 7.80 -21.55 -18.00
N GLU A 208 7.67 -20.29 -17.60
CA GLU A 208 8.69 -19.26 -17.83
C GLU A 208 9.79 -19.26 -16.77
N ALA A 209 9.63 -19.90 -15.61
CA ALA A 209 10.57 -19.87 -14.49
C ALA A 209 11.97 -20.33 -14.89
N GLY A 210 12.06 -21.49 -15.55
CA GLY A 210 13.32 -22.13 -15.92
C GLY A 210 14.23 -22.35 -14.71
N ASP A 211 15.48 -21.90 -14.82
CA ASP A 211 16.56 -21.99 -13.84
C ASP A 211 16.68 -20.76 -12.91
N LEU A 212 15.80 -19.76 -13.04
CA LEU A 212 15.97 -18.50 -12.29
C LEU A 212 15.64 -18.67 -10.80
N ASP A 213 16.49 -18.06 -9.98
CA ASP A 213 16.15 -17.78 -8.59
C ASP A 213 15.24 -16.55 -8.50
N LEU A 214 13.94 -16.79 -8.72
CA LEU A 214 12.89 -15.77 -8.64
C LEU A 214 12.26 -15.75 -7.25
N VAL A 215 12.29 -14.57 -6.63
CA VAL A 215 11.52 -14.25 -5.42
C VAL A 215 10.57 -13.11 -5.75
N GLY A 216 9.29 -13.26 -5.45
CA GLY A 216 8.31 -12.27 -5.87
C GLY A 216 6.99 -12.32 -5.13
N ILE A 217 6.15 -11.35 -5.44
CA ILE A 217 4.86 -11.12 -4.84
C ILE A 217 3.86 -10.73 -5.92
N TYR A 218 2.80 -11.52 -6.04
CA TYR A 218 1.68 -11.28 -6.94
C TYR A 218 0.46 -10.89 -6.12
N ALA A 219 -0.16 -9.78 -6.46
CA ALA A 219 -1.44 -9.35 -5.91
C ALA A 219 -2.40 -9.03 -7.06
N ALA A 220 -3.61 -9.55 -7.02
CA ALA A 220 -4.57 -9.32 -8.10
C ALA A 220 -6.03 -9.41 -7.66
N GLY A 221 -6.82 -8.39 -8.00
CA GLY A 221 -8.24 -8.39 -7.74
C GLY A 221 -8.92 -7.04 -7.96
N PRO A 222 -10.25 -7.00 -7.78
CA PRO A 222 -11.01 -5.76 -7.75
C PRO A 222 -10.63 -4.90 -6.53
N ILE A 223 -10.47 -3.60 -6.82
CA ILE A 223 -10.41 -2.51 -5.83
C ILE A 223 -11.57 -1.57 -6.13
N CYS A 224 -12.28 -1.17 -5.08
CA CYS A 224 -13.47 -0.34 -5.14
C CYS A 224 -13.26 0.94 -4.33
N ARG A 225 -13.74 2.05 -4.89
CA ARG A 225 -13.87 3.35 -4.23
C ARG A 225 -15.31 3.83 -4.37
N GLY A 226 -15.90 4.22 -3.25
CA GLY A 226 -17.20 4.87 -3.20
C GLY A 226 -17.09 6.25 -2.59
N PHE A 227 -17.95 7.17 -3.01
CA PHE A 227 -18.13 8.47 -2.38
C PHE A 227 -19.60 8.82 -2.38
N ALA A 228 -20.10 9.36 -1.27
CA ALA A 228 -21.44 9.92 -1.21
C ALA A 228 -21.46 11.15 -0.30
N SER A 229 -22.39 12.08 -0.55
CA SER A 229 -22.64 13.21 0.34
C SER A 229 -24.14 13.41 0.58
N SER A 230 -24.47 14.10 1.68
CA SER A 230 -25.84 14.56 1.96
C SER A 230 -26.39 15.55 0.92
N PHE A 231 -25.54 16.09 0.04
CA PHE A 231 -25.92 17.00 -1.04
C PHE A 231 -26.35 16.28 -2.33
N GLY A 232 -26.39 14.95 -2.32
CA GLY A 232 -26.79 14.15 -3.47
C GLY A 232 -25.64 13.78 -4.42
N ALA A 233 -24.38 14.04 -4.02
CA ALA A 233 -23.23 13.49 -4.73
C ALA A 233 -23.15 11.97 -4.50
N PHE A 234 -22.96 11.20 -5.57
CA PHE A 234 -22.74 9.76 -5.50
C PHE A 234 -21.76 9.29 -6.58
N GLY A 235 -20.64 8.72 -6.12
CA GLY A 235 -19.57 8.19 -6.96
C GLY A 235 -19.28 6.74 -6.66
N TRP A 236 -19.20 5.92 -7.71
CA TRP A 236 -18.72 4.55 -7.61
C TRP A 236 -17.67 4.27 -8.66
N HIS A 237 -16.50 3.82 -8.22
CA HIS A 237 -15.42 3.37 -9.08
C HIS A 237 -14.94 1.97 -8.68
N GLN A 238 -14.97 1.03 -9.61
CA GLN A 238 -14.38 -0.29 -9.44
C GLN A 238 -13.42 -0.57 -10.59
N ALA A 239 -12.19 -0.96 -10.27
CA ALA A 239 -11.21 -1.44 -11.24
C ALA A 239 -10.64 -2.78 -10.78
N ASN A 240 -10.36 -3.65 -11.75
CA ASN A 240 -9.56 -4.85 -11.52
C ASN A 240 -8.11 -4.49 -11.77
N SER A 241 -7.24 -4.73 -10.80
CA SER A 241 -5.82 -4.45 -10.94
C SER A 241 -5.00 -5.64 -10.49
N PHE A 242 -3.85 -5.83 -11.13
CA PHE A 242 -2.83 -6.75 -10.67
C PHE A 242 -1.51 -6.01 -10.52
N ASN A 243 -0.66 -6.57 -9.66
CA ASN A 243 0.71 -6.16 -9.47
C ASN A 243 1.55 -7.42 -9.23
N PHE A 244 2.58 -7.61 -10.04
CA PHE A 244 3.60 -8.61 -9.85
C PHE A 244 4.96 -7.93 -9.72
N ASP A 245 5.51 -7.91 -8.51
CA ASP A 245 6.86 -7.41 -8.23
C ASP A 245 7.76 -8.63 -7.94
N TRP A 246 8.90 -8.72 -8.62
CA TRP A 246 9.84 -9.82 -8.42
C TRP A 246 11.29 -9.36 -8.54
N SER A 247 12.15 -10.16 -7.93
CA SER A 247 13.59 -10.04 -8.05
C SER A 247 14.16 -11.35 -8.59
N LEU A 248 15.10 -11.23 -9.52
CA LEU A 248 15.92 -12.33 -10.01
C LEU A 248 17.30 -12.22 -9.37
N PHE A 249 17.74 -13.27 -8.68
CA PHE A 249 19.04 -13.28 -8.02
C PHE A 249 20.10 -13.92 -8.91
N HIS A 250 21.29 -13.31 -8.92
CA HIS A 250 22.49 -13.87 -9.49
C HIS A 250 23.31 -14.54 -8.38
N GLU A 251 24.17 -15.50 -8.75
CA GLU A 251 24.98 -16.27 -7.80
C GLU A 251 25.96 -15.42 -6.99
N ASN A 252 26.32 -14.23 -7.50
CA ASN A 252 27.16 -13.25 -6.81
C ASN A 252 26.42 -12.48 -5.69
N GLY A 253 25.13 -12.75 -5.48
CA GLY A 253 24.29 -12.09 -4.47
C GLY A 253 23.63 -10.78 -4.92
N GLU A 254 23.88 -10.33 -6.15
CA GLU A 254 23.18 -9.18 -6.73
C GLU A 254 21.83 -9.61 -7.34
N ALA A 255 20.93 -8.65 -7.52
CA ALA A 255 19.60 -8.93 -8.04
C ALA A 255 19.10 -7.86 -9.00
N VAL A 256 18.33 -8.30 -10.00
CA VAL A 256 17.54 -7.42 -10.85
C VAL A 256 16.11 -7.41 -10.32
N LYS A 257 15.63 -6.22 -9.98
CA LYS A 257 14.22 -6.00 -9.64
C LYS A 257 13.41 -5.70 -10.91
N ALA A 258 12.25 -6.32 -11.03
CA ALA A 258 11.31 -6.07 -12.10
C ALA A 258 9.87 -6.01 -11.55
N ASN A 259 9.02 -5.31 -12.29
CA ASN A 259 7.61 -5.11 -11.93
C ASN A 259 6.74 -5.23 -13.19
N TYR A 260 5.57 -5.85 -13.01
CA TYR A 260 4.49 -5.88 -13.98
C TYR A 260 3.16 -5.64 -13.26
N ALA A 261 2.61 -4.44 -13.44
CA ALA A 261 1.34 -4.04 -12.87
C ALA A 261 0.45 -3.43 -13.95
N GLY A 262 -0.87 -3.56 -13.78
CA GLY A 262 -1.82 -3.02 -14.73
C GLY A 262 -3.26 -3.43 -14.44
N GLN A 263 -4.14 -3.05 -15.36
CA GLN A 263 -5.56 -3.40 -15.34
C GLN A 263 -5.92 -4.46 -16.38
N VAL A 264 -5.01 -4.73 -17.31
CA VAL A 264 -5.15 -5.72 -18.39
C VAL A 264 -3.89 -6.57 -18.39
N TRP A 265 -4.05 -7.88 -18.22
CA TRP A 265 -2.93 -8.82 -18.26
C TRP A 265 -2.64 -9.25 -19.69
N SER A 266 -1.35 -9.26 -20.05
CA SER A 266 -0.82 -9.76 -21.31
C SER A 266 0.32 -10.74 -21.00
N ALA A 267 0.16 -11.98 -21.48
CA ALA A 267 1.20 -13.00 -21.33
C ALA A 267 2.48 -12.61 -22.10
N ASP A 268 2.34 -11.91 -23.23
CA ASP A 268 3.46 -11.45 -24.05
C ASP A 268 4.24 -10.35 -23.33
N ASP A 269 3.56 -9.38 -22.71
CA ASP A 269 4.20 -8.31 -21.93
C ASP A 269 4.96 -8.89 -20.74
N PHE A 270 4.34 -9.86 -20.05
CA PHE A 270 4.98 -10.55 -18.95
C PHE A 270 6.26 -11.28 -19.41
N THR A 271 6.17 -12.03 -20.51
CA THR A 271 7.29 -12.78 -21.08
C THR A 271 8.41 -11.85 -21.54
N ALA A 272 8.09 -10.72 -22.17
CA ALA A 272 9.05 -9.71 -22.60
C ALA A 272 9.78 -9.08 -21.40
N ARG A 273 9.06 -8.69 -20.35
CA ARG A 273 9.65 -8.14 -19.12
C ARG A 273 10.57 -9.14 -18.43
N ARG A 274 10.19 -10.41 -18.40
CA ARG A 274 11.04 -11.48 -17.85
C ARG A 274 12.32 -11.66 -18.66
N ARG A 275 12.23 -11.66 -19.99
CA ARG A 275 13.38 -11.74 -20.89
C ARG A 275 14.35 -10.57 -20.63
N GLN A 276 13.81 -9.35 -20.58
CA GLN A 276 14.59 -8.16 -20.26
C GLN A 276 15.27 -8.26 -18.89
N ALA A 277 14.57 -8.71 -17.85
CA ALA A 277 15.13 -8.86 -16.51
C ALA A 277 16.26 -9.92 -16.49
N ARG A 278 16.13 -11.01 -17.26
CA ARG A 278 17.20 -12.01 -17.41
C ARG A 278 18.42 -11.43 -18.13
N GLU A 279 18.22 -10.67 -19.20
CA GLU A 279 19.31 -9.99 -19.91
C GLU A 279 20.04 -9.01 -18.98
N GLN A 280 19.30 -8.27 -18.16
CA GLN A 280 19.87 -7.39 -17.13
C GLN A 280 20.67 -8.15 -16.08
N LEU A 281 20.19 -9.34 -15.67
CA LEU A 281 20.88 -10.18 -14.70
C LEU A 281 22.26 -10.63 -15.23
N CYS A 282 22.35 -10.92 -16.53
CA CYS A 282 23.63 -11.24 -17.18
C CYS A 282 24.63 -10.06 -17.13
N PHE A 283 24.16 -8.81 -17.08
CA PHE A 283 25.06 -7.66 -16.94
C PHE A 283 25.62 -7.53 -15.51
N LEU A 284 24.87 -7.93 -14.48
CA LEU A 284 25.36 -7.96 -13.09
C LEU A 284 26.45 -9.02 -12.88
N GLY A 285 26.45 -10.09 -13.67
CA GLY A 285 27.54 -11.07 -13.67
C GLY A 285 28.87 -10.55 -14.23
N ARG A 286 28.93 -9.34 -14.79
CA ARG A 286 30.17 -8.76 -15.35
C ARG A 286 31.03 -8.14 -14.25
N PRO A 287 32.37 -8.08 -14.43
CA PRO A 287 33.25 -7.39 -13.50
C PRO A 287 32.83 -5.92 -13.31
N ALA A 288 32.62 -5.53 -12.05
CA ALA A 288 32.23 -4.17 -11.71
C ALA A 288 33.35 -3.17 -12.07
N VAL A 289 32.98 -2.06 -12.71
CA VAL A 289 33.89 -0.96 -13.01
C VAL A 289 33.75 0.10 -11.93
N THR A 290 34.84 0.35 -11.18
CA THR A 290 34.87 1.40 -10.17
C THR A 290 35.13 2.76 -10.83
N LEU A 291 34.16 3.67 -10.74
CA LEU A 291 34.31 5.04 -11.25
C LEU A 291 35.06 5.92 -10.24
N LYS A 292 35.96 6.77 -10.75
CA LYS A 292 36.60 7.81 -9.94
C LYS A 292 35.61 8.97 -9.71
N PRO A 293 35.75 9.75 -8.61
CA PRO A 293 34.93 10.96 -8.45
C PRO A 293 35.12 11.94 -9.63
N GLY A 294 34.03 12.43 -10.20
CA GLY A 294 34.06 13.33 -11.35
C GLY A 294 32.68 13.55 -11.97
N SER A 295 32.64 14.33 -13.04
CA SER A 295 31.42 14.59 -13.82
C SER A 295 31.27 13.55 -14.93
N TYR A 296 30.11 12.89 -14.97
CA TYR A 296 29.80 11.87 -15.97
C TYR A 296 28.46 12.17 -16.65
N ARG A 297 28.35 11.80 -17.93
CA ARG A 297 27.04 11.71 -18.57
C ARG A 297 26.33 10.50 -18.00
N ALA A 298 25.24 10.73 -17.27
CA ALA A 298 24.38 9.70 -16.76
C ALA A 298 23.15 9.55 -17.66
N TYR A 299 22.76 8.31 -17.93
CA TYR A 299 21.45 8.00 -18.46
C TYR A 299 20.55 7.59 -17.29
N LEU A 300 19.42 8.27 -17.14
CA LEU A 300 18.41 7.90 -16.16
C LEU A 300 17.38 7.01 -16.87
N ALA A 301 17.31 5.76 -16.46
CA ALA A 301 16.28 4.84 -16.94
C ALA A 301 14.88 5.37 -16.53
N PRO A 302 13.81 4.97 -17.24
CA PRO A 302 12.45 5.44 -16.94
C PRO A 302 12.04 5.30 -15.47
N ALA A 303 12.41 4.19 -14.81
CA ALA A 303 12.13 3.99 -13.38
C ALA A 303 12.84 5.01 -12.47
N ALA A 304 14.08 5.40 -12.78
CA ALA A 304 14.79 6.42 -12.01
C ALA A 304 14.18 7.81 -12.21
N VAL A 305 13.68 8.10 -13.42
CA VAL A 305 12.96 9.36 -13.69
C VAL A 305 11.62 9.38 -12.94
N ASP A 306 10.90 8.25 -12.91
CA ASP A 306 9.66 8.09 -12.16
C ASP A 306 9.86 8.32 -10.65
N GLU A 307 10.95 7.79 -10.07
CA GLU A 307 11.31 8.06 -8.67
C GLU A 307 11.57 9.55 -8.41
N ILE A 308 12.32 10.22 -9.30
CA ILE A 308 12.58 11.66 -9.19
C ILE A 308 11.27 12.44 -9.29
N ALA A 309 10.41 12.13 -10.26
CA ALA A 309 9.11 12.76 -10.42
C ALA A 309 8.22 12.53 -9.20
N GLY A 310 8.19 11.31 -8.66
CA GLY A 310 7.49 10.95 -7.43
C GLY A 310 7.96 11.77 -6.23
N MET A 311 9.28 11.96 -6.07
CA MET A 311 9.84 12.82 -5.03
C MET A 311 9.44 14.29 -5.22
N LEU A 312 9.38 14.79 -6.45
CA LEU A 312 8.89 16.16 -6.72
C LEU A 312 7.42 16.33 -6.33
N CYS A 313 6.62 15.28 -6.44
CA CYS A 313 5.22 15.28 -6.00
C CYS A 313 5.05 15.33 -4.48
N TRP A 314 6.11 15.13 -3.68
CA TRP A 314 6.08 15.29 -2.22
C TRP A 314 6.09 16.76 -1.80
N GLY A 315 5.05 17.49 -2.20
CA GLY A 315 4.87 18.90 -1.89
C GLY A 315 5.52 19.87 -2.87
N GLY A 316 6.32 19.43 -3.84
CA GLY A 316 6.89 20.33 -4.86
C GLY A 316 5.82 21.10 -5.64
N PHE A 317 4.72 20.44 -5.98
CA PHE A 317 3.57 21.05 -6.67
C PHE A 317 2.43 21.46 -5.72
N SER A 318 2.60 21.34 -4.40
CA SER A 318 1.55 21.69 -3.44
C SER A 318 1.37 23.20 -3.35
N ALA A 319 0.13 23.67 -3.52
CA ALA A 319 -0.21 25.07 -3.35
C ALA A 319 0.13 25.58 -1.94
N GLN A 320 -0.08 24.76 -0.91
CA GLN A 320 0.28 25.11 0.47
C GLN A 320 1.80 25.21 0.65
N ALA A 321 2.57 24.26 0.10
CA ALA A 321 4.01 24.29 0.20
C ALA A 321 4.62 25.49 -0.54
N LEU A 322 4.07 25.85 -1.71
CA LEU A 322 4.45 27.05 -2.45
C LEU A 322 4.10 28.34 -1.68
N ALA A 323 2.88 28.41 -1.12
CA ALA A 323 2.44 29.57 -0.35
C ALA A 323 3.26 29.80 0.94
N THR A 324 3.82 28.72 1.51
CA THR A 324 4.62 28.77 2.74
C THR A 324 6.13 28.74 2.49
N GLY A 325 6.59 28.72 1.23
CA GLY A 325 8.01 28.69 0.89
C GLY A 325 8.71 27.34 1.13
N ASN A 326 7.95 26.27 1.40
CA ASN A 326 8.47 24.94 1.74
C ASN A 326 8.54 23.98 0.53
N SER A 327 8.24 24.45 -0.67
CA SER A 327 8.33 23.63 -1.88
C SER A 327 9.78 23.50 -2.38
N ALA A 328 10.19 22.27 -2.72
CA ALA A 328 11.45 22.02 -3.43
C ALA A 328 11.50 22.69 -4.84
N LEU A 329 10.34 23.08 -5.38
CA LEU A 329 10.21 23.78 -6.66
C LEU A 329 10.01 25.30 -6.51
N GLN A 330 10.22 25.87 -5.31
CA GLN A 330 9.98 27.30 -5.05
C GLN A 330 10.70 28.22 -6.05
N ARG A 331 11.98 27.96 -6.32
CA ARG A 331 12.78 28.77 -7.27
C ARG A 331 12.28 28.68 -8.71
N LEU A 332 11.74 27.52 -9.10
CA LEU A 332 11.12 27.34 -10.40
C LEU A 332 9.83 28.17 -10.49
N TYR A 333 9.00 28.12 -9.45
CA TYR A 333 7.74 28.85 -9.37
C TYR A 333 7.94 30.37 -9.34
N ASN A 334 8.94 30.86 -8.61
CA ASN A 334 9.29 32.28 -8.54
C ASN A 334 9.95 32.81 -9.82
N GLY A 335 10.40 31.93 -10.72
CA GLY A 335 11.15 32.30 -11.93
C GLY A 335 12.65 32.50 -11.73
N ASP A 336 13.19 32.23 -10.54
CA ASP A 336 14.62 32.32 -10.18
C ASP A 336 15.47 31.18 -10.77
N ALA A 337 14.81 30.12 -11.28
CA ALA A 337 15.42 28.98 -11.94
C ALA A 337 14.51 28.49 -13.07
N ARG A 338 15.10 27.85 -14.07
CA ARG A 338 14.38 27.25 -15.19
C ARG A 338 14.87 25.82 -15.41
N LEU A 339 13.95 24.94 -15.78
CA LEU A 339 14.30 23.62 -16.27
C LEU A 339 14.89 23.72 -17.68
N SER A 340 15.56 22.65 -18.11
CA SER A 340 15.92 22.49 -19.52
C SER A 340 14.65 22.62 -20.39
N PRO A 341 14.71 23.24 -21.58
CA PRO A 341 13.58 23.32 -22.50
C PRO A 341 13.10 21.95 -23.01
N LEU A 342 13.90 20.89 -22.78
CA LEU A 342 13.55 19.52 -23.10
C LEU A 342 12.69 18.84 -22.02
N VAL A 343 12.41 19.51 -20.91
CA VAL A 343 11.63 18.97 -19.79
C VAL A 343 10.43 19.87 -19.51
N SER A 344 9.23 19.30 -19.58
CA SER A 344 7.98 19.93 -19.19
C SER A 344 7.14 18.98 -18.35
N PHE A 345 6.29 19.55 -17.50
CA PHE A 345 5.26 18.84 -16.74
C PHE A 345 3.89 19.32 -17.24
N THR A 346 2.93 18.40 -17.38
CA THR A 346 1.55 18.69 -17.84
C THR A 346 0.54 18.07 -16.93
#